data_AF-A0A197SRP4-F1
#
_entry.id   AF-A0A197SRP4-F1
#
_cell.length_a   1.000
_cell.length_b   1.000
_cell.length_c   1.000
_cell.angle_alpha   90.00
_cell.angle_beta   90.00
_cell.angle_gamma   90.00
#
_symmetry.space_group_name_H-M   'P 1'
#
loop_
_entity.id
_entity.type
_entity.pdbx_description
1 polymer ?
#
loop_
_entity_poly.entity_id
_entity_poly.type
_entity_poly.pdbx_seq_one_letter_code
_entity_poly.pdbx_strand_id
1 'polypeptide(L)'
;MPLADEAAQPPAHLPWWRRLFGRRSETPWAGERPPLRRVFDRIGTWVGAALAVTLVILGVVYIPDGVHSVRDHFAKRAPVAPDGVRASHSYGGHQPQLAIDKRSNTWWGPGVSDSGRGEWIEFNFTEPTRLLDVIITPGVSARADKLGGSALPHRIKATVLTKDGKTTTREITLDQGAGGQRRPFRVGDAVRVRLTVESAYAASGDKQVAIAEVEFFGRSSSNGL
;
A
#
# COMPACT_ATOMS: atom_id res chain seq x y z
N MET A 1 -40.66 -63.55 41.65
CA MET A 1 -40.45 -62.45 40.68
C MET A 1 -39.43 -61.50 41.27
N PRO A 2 -38.30 -61.19 40.60
CA PRO A 2 -37.37 -60.14 41.06
C PRO A 2 -37.77 -58.78 40.49
N LEU A 3 -37.48 -57.70 41.24
CA LEU A 3 -37.60 -56.31 40.79
C LEU A 3 -36.34 -55.94 39.98
N ALA A 4 -36.53 -55.36 38.80
CA ALA A 4 -35.46 -54.90 37.93
C ALA A 4 -34.88 -53.58 38.42
N ASP A 5 -33.55 -53.48 38.41
CA ASP A 5 -32.79 -52.26 38.62
C ASP A 5 -33.11 -51.22 37.53
N GLU A 6 -33.60 -50.05 37.93
CA GLU A 6 -33.80 -48.91 37.04
C GLU A 6 -32.50 -48.12 36.94
N ALA A 7 -31.75 -48.32 35.85
CA ALA A 7 -30.48 -47.64 35.60
C ALA A 7 -30.68 -46.13 35.40
N ALA A 8 -30.15 -45.32 36.32
CA ALA A 8 -30.10 -43.86 36.18
C ALA A 8 -29.23 -43.45 34.98
N GLN A 9 -29.82 -42.73 34.01
CA GLN A 9 -29.08 -42.17 32.87
C GLN A 9 -28.15 -41.02 33.32
N PRO A 10 -26.90 -40.93 32.82
CA PRO A 10 -26.00 -39.82 33.14
C PRO A 10 -26.44 -38.52 32.47
N PRO A 11 -26.17 -37.35 33.07
CA PRO A 11 -26.62 -36.06 32.55
C PRO A 11 -25.98 -35.74 31.19
N ALA A 12 -26.80 -35.30 30.25
CA ALA A 12 -26.37 -34.93 28.91
C ALA A 12 -25.27 -33.85 28.92
N HIS A 13 -24.16 -34.11 28.25
CA HIS A 13 -23.05 -33.16 28.12
C HIS A 13 -23.49 -31.92 27.34
N LEU A 14 -23.64 -30.79 28.02
CA LEU A 14 -23.96 -29.52 27.37
C LEU A 14 -22.76 -29.01 26.54
N PRO A 15 -22.99 -28.48 25.33
CA PRO A 15 -21.96 -27.94 24.45
C PRO A 15 -21.31 -26.69 25.05
N TRP A 16 -20.01 -26.53 24.80
CA TRP A 16 -19.13 -25.56 25.47
C TRP A 16 -19.60 -24.10 25.39
N TRP A 17 -20.20 -23.69 24.27
CA TRP A 17 -20.68 -22.32 24.08
C TRP A 17 -21.84 -21.98 25.03
N ARG A 18 -22.69 -22.95 25.39
CA ARG A 18 -23.74 -22.76 26.41
C ARG A 18 -23.19 -22.63 27.82
N ARG A 19 -21.93 -23.03 28.07
CA ARG A 19 -21.27 -22.84 29.38
C ARG A 19 -20.77 -21.42 29.56
N LEU A 20 -20.38 -20.75 28.47
CA LEU A 20 -19.90 -19.37 28.48
C LEU A 20 -21.03 -18.35 28.71
N PHE A 21 -22.25 -18.65 28.24
CA PHE A 21 -23.41 -17.75 28.35
C PHE A 21 -24.50 -18.26 29.29
N GLY A 22 -24.33 -19.45 29.87
CA GLY A 22 -25.29 -20.07 30.78
C GLY A 22 -25.27 -19.38 32.14
N ARG A 23 -26.37 -18.74 32.50
CA ARG A 23 -26.58 -18.22 33.85
C ARG A 23 -26.71 -19.41 34.80
N ARG A 24 -25.72 -19.64 35.67
CA ARG A 24 -25.86 -20.57 36.81
C ARG A 24 -26.94 -20.01 37.74
N SER A 25 -28.15 -20.55 37.64
CA SER A 25 -29.18 -20.36 38.65
C SER A 25 -29.17 -21.58 39.56
N GLU A 26 -28.36 -21.54 40.62
CA GLU A 26 -28.53 -22.45 41.74
C GLU A 26 -29.80 -22.01 42.49
N THR A 27 -30.76 -22.93 42.65
CA THR A 27 -31.95 -22.72 43.47
C THR A 27 -31.51 -22.57 44.93
N PRO A 28 -31.73 -21.41 45.56
CA PRO A 28 -31.26 -21.17 46.93
C PRO A 28 -32.01 -22.07 47.91
N TRP A 29 -31.29 -22.67 48.85
CA TRP A 29 -31.90 -23.41 49.96
C TRP A 29 -32.39 -22.43 51.04
N ALA A 30 -33.40 -22.83 51.82
CA ALA A 30 -34.04 -21.95 52.79
C ALA A 30 -33.08 -21.60 53.94
N GLY A 31 -32.53 -20.37 53.92
CA GLY A 31 -31.58 -19.88 54.92
C GLY A 31 -30.39 -19.09 54.34
N GLU A 32 -30.19 -19.14 53.02
CA GLU A 32 -29.06 -18.47 52.38
C GLU A 32 -29.17 -16.93 52.44
N ARG A 33 -28.16 -16.26 53.02
CA ARG A 33 -28.04 -14.80 52.98
C ARG A 33 -27.77 -14.34 51.54
N PRO A 34 -28.40 -13.25 51.03
CA PRO A 34 -28.13 -12.74 49.70
C PRO A 34 -26.65 -12.38 49.56
N PRO A 35 -25.89 -12.95 48.61
CA PRO A 35 -24.53 -12.48 48.39
C PRO A 35 -24.58 -11.05 47.85
N LEU A 36 -23.86 -10.12 48.49
CA LEU A 36 -23.70 -8.72 48.06
C LEU A 36 -23.09 -8.54 46.66
N ARG A 37 -22.74 -9.65 45.98
CA ARG A 37 -22.13 -9.70 44.64
C ARG A 37 -22.90 -8.90 43.57
N ARG A 38 -24.22 -8.72 43.71
CA ARG A 38 -25.06 -8.05 42.70
C ARG A 38 -24.75 -6.57 42.46
N VAL A 39 -24.17 -5.86 43.44
CA VAL A 39 -23.91 -4.40 43.29
C VAL A 39 -22.60 -4.15 42.53
N PHE A 40 -21.55 -4.91 42.86
CA PHE A 40 -20.25 -4.77 42.20
C PHE A 40 -20.25 -5.32 40.76
N ASP A 41 -21.01 -6.37 40.49
CA ASP A 41 -21.22 -6.87 39.11
C ASP A 41 -21.81 -5.79 38.20
N ARG A 42 -22.70 -4.94 38.75
CA ARG A 42 -23.38 -3.88 38.00
C ARG A 42 -22.40 -2.81 37.54
N ILE A 43 -21.47 -2.38 38.41
CA ILE A 43 -20.43 -1.41 38.07
C ILE A 43 -19.49 -1.99 37.01
N GLY A 44 -19.05 -3.25 37.18
CA GLY A 44 -18.23 -3.94 36.19
C GLY A 44 -18.90 -4.03 34.81
N THR A 45 -20.20 -4.33 34.75
CA THR A 45 -20.95 -4.30 33.49
C THR A 45 -21.06 -2.91 32.87
N TRP A 46 -21.24 -1.85 33.67
CA TRP A 46 -21.32 -0.49 33.12
C TRP A 46 -19.96 0.00 32.62
N VAL A 47 -18.87 -0.32 33.32
CA VAL A 47 -17.50 -0.03 32.87
C VAL A 47 -17.20 -0.81 31.59
N GLY A 48 -17.53 -2.10 31.54
CA GLY A 48 -17.37 -2.93 30.35
C GLY A 48 -18.20 -2.42 29.16
N ALA A 49 -19.44 -2.01 29.41
CA ALA A 49 -20.31 -1.43 28.39
C ALA A 49 -19.76 -0.09 27.87
N ALA A 50 -19.30 0.79 28.74
CA ALA A 50 -18.67 2.06 28.35
C ALA A 50 -17.41 1.83 27.51
N LEU A 51 -16.59 0.84 27.89
CA LEU A 51 -15.39 0.47 27.14
C LEU A 51 -15.74 -0.09 25.75
N ALA A 52 -16.76 -0.97 25.68
CA ALA A 52 -17.26 -1.52 24.42
C ALA A 52 -17.83 -0.42 23.50
N VAL A 53 -18.64 0.50 24.02
CA VAL A 53 -19.17 1.64 23.28
C VAL A 53 -18.04 2.54 22.78
N THR A 54 -17.03 2.80 23.61
CA THR A 54 -15.86 3.60 23.22
C THR A 54 -15.09 2.93 22.07
N LEU A 55 -14.87 1.62 22.15
CA LEU A 55 -14.23 0.85 21.07
C LEU A 55 -15.07 0.85 19.78
N VAL A 56 -16.41 0.80 19.88
CA VAL A 56 -17.31 0.91 18.73
C VAL A 56 -17.22 2.29 18.10
N ILE A 57 -17.24 3.36 18.89
CA ILE A 57 -17.09 4.74 18.39
C ILE A 57 -15.72 4.93 17.73
N LEU A 58 -14.64 4.50 18.39
CA LEU A 58 -13.31 4.52 17.80
C LEU A 58 -13.25 3.70 16.51
N GLY A 59 -13.91 2.54 16.47
CA GLY A 59 -14.11 1.76 15.27
C GLY A 59 -14.77 2.61 14.17
N VAL A 60 -15.98 3.10 14.39
CA VAL A 60 -16.73 3.88 13.38
C VAL A 60 -15.95 5.10 12.87
N VAL A 61 -15.23 5.81 13.75
CA VAL A 61 -14.48 7.02 13.39
C VAL A 61 -13.18 6.72 12.65
N TYR A 62 -12.42 5.70 13.06
CA TYR A 62 -11.06 5.45 12.54
C TYR A 62 -10.95 4.29 11.55
N ILE A 63 -11.99 3.44 11.41
CA ILE A 63 -12.05 2.37 10.41
C ILE A 63 -12.00 2.89 8.96
N PRO A 64 -12.65 4.00 8.56
CA PRO A 64 -12.63 4.45 7.16
C PRO A 64 -11.20 4.74 6.65
N ASP A 65 -10.41 5.48 7.43
CA ASP A 65 -9.04 5.84 7.09
C ASP A 65 -8.05 4.67 7.33
N GLY A 66 -8.25 3.91 8.42
CA GLY A 66 -7.42 2.76 8.77
C GLY A 66 -7.57 1.59 7.81
N VAL A 67 -8.80 1.29 7.36
CA VAL A 67 -9.06 0.19 6.41
C VAL A 67 -8.42 0.45 5.06
N HIS A 68 -8.44 1.70 4.57
CA HIS A 68 -7.80 2.02 3.29
C HIS A 68 -6.27 1.86 3.37
N SER A 69 -5.66 2.28 4.48
CA SER A 69 -4.22 2.19 4.72
C SER A 69 -3.74 0.75 4.93
N VAL A 70 -4.47 -0.06 5.71
CA VAL A 70 -4.17 -1.49 5.90
C VAL A 70 -4.41 -2.27 4.62
N ARG A 71 -5.51 -2.02 3.90
CA ARG A 71 -5.81 -2.67 2.62
C ARG A 71 -4.79 -2.33 1.54
N ASP A 72 -4.24 -1.11 1.52
CA ASP A 72 -3.13 -0.76 0.62
C ASP A 72 -1.86 -1.54 0.88
N HIS A 73 -1.59 -1.86 2.15
CA HIS A 73 -0.41 -2.60 2.53
C HIS A 73 -0.44 -4.04 2.00
N PHE A 74 -1.65 -4.62 1.89
CA PHE A 74 -1.87 -6.01 1.47
C PHE A 74 -2.52 -6.16 0.09
N ALA A 75 -2.84 -5.07 -0.60
CA ALA A 75 -3.36 -5.13 -1.96
C ALA A 75 -2.30 -5.74 -2.89
N LYS A 76 -2.71 -6.73 -3.68
CA LYS A 76 -1.89 -7.20 -4.80
C LYS A 76 -1.69 -6.00 -5.74
N ARG A 77 -0.44 -5.75 -6.13
CA ARG A 77 -0.06 -4.60 -6.96
C ARG A 77 -0.23 -4.99 -8.43
N ALA A 78 -0.84 -4.13 -9.22
CA ALA A 78 -0.99 -4.32 -10.67
C ALA A 78 -0.31 -3.17 -11.43
N PRO A 79 0.37 -3.45 -12.56
CA PRO A 79 0.90 -2.41 -13.43
C PRO A 79 -0.21 -1.47 -13.90
N VAL A 80 0.09 -0.17 -13.91
CA VAL A 80 -0.76 0.89 -14.45
C VAL A 80 0.00 1.54 -15.59
N ALA A 81 -0.59 1.51 -16.78
CA ALA A 81 -0.05 2.21 -17.94
C ALA A 81 -0.51 3.67 -17.92
N PRO A 82 0.40 4.65 -18.08
CA PRO A 82 -0.01 6.03 -18.34
C PRO A 82 -0.58 6.16 -19.77
N ASP A 83 -1.50 7.10 -19.95
CA ASP A 83 -2.15 7.38 -21.23
C ASP A 83 -1.29 8.22 -22.18
N GLY A 84 -0.32 8.94 -21.62
CA GLY A 84 0.60 9.76 -22.41
C GLY A 84 1.87 10.08 -21.66
N VAL A 85 2.93 10.35 -22.44
CA VAL A 85 4.23 10.73 -21.91
C VAL A 85 4.87 11.83 -22.75
N ARG A 86 5.55 12.76 -22.09
CA ARG A 86 6.32 13.85 -22.70
C ARG A 86 7.53 14.18 -21.83
N ALA A 87 8.49 14.91 -22.37
CA ALA A 87 9.69 15.32 -21.62
C ALA A 87 10.05 16.79 -21.89
N SER A 88 10.96 17.33 -21.09
CA SER A 88 11.60 18.63 -21.31
C SER A 88 12.37 18.66 -22.63
N HIS A 89 13.17 17.62 -22.86
CA HIS A 89 13.98 17.42 -24.05
C HIS A 89 14.15 15.92 -24.32
N SER A 90 14.71 15.55 -25.46
CA SER A 90 15.03 14.16 -25.81
C SER A 90 16.27 14.09 -26.68
N TYR A 91 17.14 13.14 -26.35
CA TYR A 91 18.27 12.79 -27.21
C TYR A 91 17.76 12.15 -28.51
N GLY A 92 18.50 12.34 -29.61
CA GLY A 92 18.11 11.83 -30.93
C GLY A 92 17.88 10.32 -30.89
N GLY A 93 16.68 9.86 -31.25
CA GLY A 93 16.29 8.44 -31.17
C GLY A 93 15.89 7.92 -29.79
N HIS A 94 15.96 8.74 -28.74
CA HIS A 94 15.73 8.36 -27.34
C HIS A 94 14.56 9.15 -26.70
N GLN A 95 13.39 8.99 -27.32
CA GLN A 95 12.16 9.72 -27.00
C GLN A 95 11.49 9.22 -25.70
N PRO A 96 10.65 10.02 -25.03
CA PRO A 96 10.06 9.68 -23.73
C PRO A 96 9.20 8.41 -23.75
N GLN A 97 8.64 8.03 -24.90
CA GLN A 97 7.86 6.80 -25.07
C GLN A 97 8.67 5.54 -24.77
N LEU A 98 9.99 5.60 -24.96
CA LEU A 98 10.87 4.47 -24.67
C LEU A 98 11.01 4.17 -23.18
N ALA A 99 10.58 5.08 -22.29
CA ALA A 99 10.59 4.82 -20.85
C ALA A 99 9.31 4.11 -20.36
N ILE A 100 8.36 3.78 -21.24
CA ILE A 100 7.12 3.06 -20.90
C ILE A 100 6.79 1.98 -21.94
N ASP A 101 7.77 1.59 -22.76
CA ASP A 101 7.57 0.66 -23.87
C ASP A 101 7.64 -0.81 -23.43
N LYS A 102 7.82 -1.05 -22.12
CA LYS A 102 7.97 -2.36 -21.48
C LYS A 102 9.24 -3.10 -21.90
N ARG A 103 10.25 -2.37 -22.38
CA ARG A 103 11.55 -2.91 -22.73
C ARG A 103 12.61 -2.31 -21.82
N SER A 104 13.54 -3.16 -21.40
CA SER A 104 14.61 -2.76 -20.49
C SER A 104 15.94 -2.56 -21.22
N ASN A 105 15.91 -2.24 -22.52
CA ASN A 105 17.07 -2.04 -23.39
C ASN A 105 16.88 -0.93 -24.43
N THR A 106 15.74 -0.25 -24.38
CA THR A 106 15.48 1.08 -24.93
C THR A 106 15.50 2.05 -23.75
N TRP A 107 15.63 3.35 -24.03
CA TRP A 107 15.72 4.34 -22.96
C TRP A 107 15.38 5.73 -23.44
N TRP A 108 14.81 6.53 -22.55
CA TRP A 108 14.75 7.97 -22.67
C TRP A 108 15.98 8.60 -22.01
N GLY A 109 16.50 9.66 -22.63
CA GLY A 109 17.45 10.56 -22.00
C GLY A 109 17.25 11.97 -22.54
N PRO A 110 17.51 13.00 -21.73
CA PRO A 110 17.19 14.37 -22.12
C PRO A 110 18.17 14.93 -23.15
N GLY A 111 19.23 14.23 -23.56
CA GLY A 111 20.22 14.76 -24.51
C GLY A 111 21.09 15.87 -23.96
N VAL A 112 21.12 16.03 -22.63
CA VAL A 112 21.96 16.97 -21.89
C VAL A 112 23.04 16.16 -21.16
N SER A 113 24.29 16.57 -21.29
CA SER A 113 25.43 15.96 -20.60
C SER A 113 25.39 16.18 -19.08
N ASP A 114 26.38 15.64 -18.38
CA ASP A 114 26.52 15.67 -16.92
C ASP A 114 25.35 14.96 -16.22
N SER A 115 24.70 15.64 -15.28
CA SER A 115 23.69 15.04 -14.41
C SER A 115 22.27 15.11 -14.99
N GLY A 116 22.04 15.88 -16.06
CA GLY A 116 20.70 16.20 -16.54
C GLY A 116 19.81 16.87 -15.48
N ARG A 117 20.40 17.55 -14.48
CA ARG A 117 19.66 18.18 -13.39
C ARG A 117 18.65 19.21 -13.92
N GLY A 118 17.40 19.08 -13.52
CA GLY A 118 16.28 19.92 -13.95
C GLY A 118 15.51 19.37 -15.15
N GLU A 119 16.08 18.40 -15.87
CA GLU A 119 15.39 17.71 -16.95
C GLU A 119 14.32 16.77 -16.39
N TRP A 120 13.23 16.62 -17.13
CA TRP A 120 12.07 15.90 -16.64
C TRP A 120 11.37 15.08 -17.71
N ILE A 121 10.74 14.00 -17.24
CA ILE A 121 9.77 13.19 -17.99
C ILE A 121 8.45 13.20 -17.24
N GLU A 122 7.35 13.38 -17.96
CA GLU A 122 6.02 13.55 -17.40
C GLU A 122 5.04 12.56 -18.01
N PHE A 123 4.28 11.90 -17.14
CA PHE A 123 3.27 10.91 -17.45
C PHE A 123 1.90 11.47 -17.11
N ASN A 124 0.92 11.25 -17.98
CA ASN A 124 -0.47 11.64 -17.78
C ASN A 124 -1.36 10.41 -17.61
N PHE A 125 -2.37 10.56 -16.76
CA PHE A 125 -3.43 9.57 -16.55
C PHE A 125 -4.77 10.26 -16.85
N THR A 126 -5.48 9.79 -17.86
CA THR A 126 -6.79 10.32 -18.28
C THR A 126 -7.81 10.12 -17.16
N GLU A 127 -7.77 8.95 -16.53
CA GLU A 127 -8.56 8.65 -15.35
C GLU A 127 -7.73 8.90 -14.07
N PRO A 128 -8.31 9.54 -13.04
CA PRO A 128 -7.64 9.72 -11.76
C PRO A 128 -7.17 8.39 -11.17
N THR A 129 -5.87 8.22 -11.08
CA THR A 129 -5.27 6.92 -10.79
C THR A 129 -4.60 6.89 -9.43
N ARG A 130 -4.90 5.85 -8.65
CA ARG A 130 -4.25 5.62 -7.37
C ARG A 130 -2.95 4.84 -7.55
N LEU A 131 -1.84 5.51 -7.29
CA LEU A 131 -0.49 4.97 -7.40
C LEU A 131 0.02 4.53 -6.02
N LEU A 132 0.65 3.37 -5.97
CA LEU A 132 1.18 2.75 -4.76
C LEU A 132 2.69 2.65 -4.80
N ASP A 133 3.26 2.30 -5.96
CA ASP A 133 4.68 2.16 -6.18
C ASP A 133 5.05 2.63 -7.58
N VAL A 134 6.33 2.97 -7.73
CA VAL A 134 6.97 3.18 -9.01
C VAL A 134 8.21 2.29 -9.08
N ILE A 135 8.46 1.68 -10.22
CA ILE A 135 9.73 1.02 -10.53
C ILE A 135 10.41 1.87 -11.58
N ILE A 136 11.68 2.23 -11.33
CA ILE A 136 12.50 2.93 -12.31
C ILE A 136 13.71 2.05 -12.62
N THR A 137 13.93 1.77 -13.90
CA THR A 137 15.15 1.11 -14.37
C THR A 137 16.14 2.19 -14.82
N PRO A 138 17.16 2.51 -14.01
CA PRO A 138 18.13 3.53 -14.36
C PRO A 138 19.07 3.07 -15.47
N GLY A 139 19.55 4.02 -16.27
CA GLY A 139 20.53 3.80 -17.32
C GLY A 139 19.92 3.37 -18.65
N VAL A 140 20.78 2.85 -19.54
CA VAL A 140 20.38 2.43 -20.89
C VAL A 140 19.80 1.02 -20.95
N SER A 141 19.90 0.25 -19.86
CA SER A 141 19.46 -1.14 -19.79
C SER A 141 19.39 -1.66 -18.35
N ALA A 142 18.51 -2.62 -18.09
CA ALA A 142 18.44 -3.34 -16.81
C ALA A 142 19.65 -4.24 -16.53
N ARG A 143 20.49 -4.53 -17.53
CA ARG A 143 21.64 -5.44 -17.38
C ARG A 143 22.84 -4.77 -16.70
N ALA A 144 23.51 -5.51 -15.81
CA ALA A 144 24.64 -5.01 -15.03
C ALA A 144 25.86 -4.61 -15.87
N ASP A 145 26.13 -5.31 -16.98
CA ASP A 145 27.23 -5.01 -17.92
C ASP A 145 27.01 -3.68 -18.67
N LYS A 146 25.81 -3.08 -18.58
CA LYS A 146 25.45 -1.82 -19.25
C LYS A 146 25.44 -0.60 -18.33
N LEU A 147 25.73 -0.75 -17.03
CA LEU A 147 25.70 0.35 -16.06
C LEU A 147 26.63 1.52 -16.42
N GLY A 148 27.74 1.26 -17.14
CA GLY A 148 28.69 2.29 -17.55
C GLY A 148 28.28 3.13 -18.76
N GLY A 149 27.20 2.74 -19.47
CA GLY A 149 26.80 3.32 -20.76
C GLY A 149 26.14 4.71 -20.68
N SER A 150 25.80 5.18 -19.48
CA SER A 150 25.22 6.51 -19.23
C SER A 150 25.53 6.94 -17.80
N ALA A 151 25.18 8.18 -17.45
CA ALA A 151 24.95 8.53 -16.05
C ALA A 151 23.65 7.85 -15.57
N LEU A 152 23.59 7.50 -14.28
CA LEU A 152 22.42 6.84 -13.69
C LEU A 152 21.68 7.85 -12.80
N PRO A 153 20.36 8.06 -12.96
CA PRO A 153 19.63 8.96 -12.08
C PRO A 153 19.77 8.50 -10.62
N HIS A 154 20.01 9.45 -9.72
CA HIS A 154 20.17 9.21 -8.29
C HIS A 154 19.01 9.80 -7.51
N ARG A 155 18.85 11.13 -7.50
CA ARG A 155 17.71 11.78 -6.86
C ARG A 155 16.75 12.26 -7.93
N ILE A 156 15.48 11.89 -7.78
CA ILE A 156 14.39 12.29 -8.64
C ILE A 156 13.30 12.92 -7.77
N LYS A 157 12.91 14.14 -8.09
CA LYS A 157 11.73 14.77 -7.51
C LYS A 157 10.52 14.46 -8.39
N ALA A 158 9.55 13.75 -7.83
CA ALA A 158 8.27 13.51 -8.45
C ALA A 158 7.27 14.59 -8.02
N THR A 159 6.82 15.41 -8.97
CA THR A 159 5.74 16.37 -8.78
C THR A 159 4.45 15.78 -9.32
N VAL A 160 3.44 15.65 -8.47
CA VAL A 160 2.18 14.98 -8.79
C VAL A 160 1.02 15.95 -8.71
N LEU A 161 0.27 16.07 -9.80
CA LEU A 161 -1.01 16.77 -9.85
C LEU A 161 -2.12 15.75 -9.65
N THR A 162 -3.01 16.02 -8.70
CA THR A 162 -4.21 15.21 -8.45
C THR A 162 -5.43 15.79 -9.16
N LYS A 163 -6.49 14.99 -9.28
CA LYS A 163 -7.77 15.41 -9.88
C LYS A 163 -8.35 16.70 -9.28
N ASP A 164 -8.09 16.94 -7.99
CA ASP A 164 -8.60 18.12 -7.26
C ASP A 164 -7.73 19.38 -7.49
N GLY A 165 -6.78 19.32 -8.43
CA GLY A 165 -5.86 20.41 -8.75
C GLY A 165 -4.69 20.57 -7.77
N LYS A 166 -4.60 19.72 -6.73
CA LYS A 166 -3.52 19.79 -5.75
C LYS A 166 -2.22 19.26 -6.34
N THR A 167 -1.15 20.02 -6.14
CA THR A 167 0.21 19.57 -6.45
C THR A 167 0.93 19.12 -5.19
N THR A 168 1.55 17.94 -5.24
CA THR A 168 2.38 17.40 -4.15
C THR A 168 3.72 16.91 -4.68
N THR A 169 4.75 16.89 -3.83
CA THR A 169 6.08 16.39 -4.20
C THR A 169 6.42 15.13 -3.43
N ARG A 170 7.18 14.23 -4.07
CA ARG A 170 7.78 13.03 -3.48
C ARG A 170 9.23 12.94 -3.94
N GLU A 171 10.13 12.66 -3.01
CA GLU A 171 11.53 12.38 -3.33
C GLU A 171 11.72 10.89 -3.58
N ILE A 172 12.44 10.57 -4.65
CA ILE A 172 12.78 9.21 -5.05
C ILE A 172 14.30 9.14 -5.13
N THR A 173 14.90 8.26 -4.32
CA THR A 173 16.34 8.00 -4.34
C THR A 173 16.59 6.63 -4.95
N LEU A 174 17.34 6.57 -6.04
CA LEU A 174 17.75 5.35 -6.71
C LEU A 174 19.20 5.03 -6.34
N ASP A 175 19.53 3.75 -6.32
CA ASP A 175 20.86 3.23 -6.05
C ASP A 175 21.66 3.15 -7.36
N GLN A 176 23.00 3.15 -7.26
CA GLN A 176 23.88 2.87 -8.39
C GLN A 176 23.89 1.36 -8.69
N GLY A 177 22.80 0.85 -9.27
CA GLY A 177 22.58 -0.58 -9.47
C GLY A 177 21.76 -0.93 -10.70
N ALA A 178 21.90 -2.18 -11.14
CA ALA A 178 21.20 -2.73 -12.29
C ALA A 178 19.74 -3.12 -11.96
N GLY A 179 18.93 -3.31 -13.00
CA GLY A 179 17.54 -3.72 -12.90
C GLY A 179 16.59 -2.60 -12.47
N GLY A 180 15.30 -2.93 -12.48
CA GLY A 180 14.25 -2.04 -12.01
C GLY A 180 14.27 -1.90 -10.49
N GLN A 181 14.27 -0.65 -10.02
CA GLN A 181 14.30 -0.33 -8.60
C GLN A 181 12.93 0.16 -8.14
N ARG A 182 12.26 -0.65 -7.32
CA ARG A 182 10.96 -0.30 -6.74
C ARG A 182 11.12 0.73 -5.64
N ARG A 183 10.27 1.76 -5.66
CA ARG A 183 10.14 2.77 -4.62
C ARG A 183 8.67 2.99 -4.26
N PRO A 184 8.34 3.13 -2.96
CA PRO A 184 6.98 3.46 -2.57
C PRO A 184 6.56 4.80 -3.16
N PHE A 185 5.36 4.85 -3.72
CA PHE A 185 4.82 6.00 -4.43
C PHE A 185 3.33 6.20 -4.14
N ARG A 186 2.99 6.28 -2.85
CA ARG A 186 1.61 6.33 -2.36
C ARG A 186 0.96 7.68 -2.64
N VAL A 187 0.27 7.77 -3.78
CA VAL A 187 -0.46 8.95 -4.21
C VAL A 187 -1.87 8.57 -4.63
N GLY A 188 -2.86 9.30 -4.11
CA GLY A 188 -4.26 9.16 -4.51
C GLY A 188 -4.57 10.01 -5.74
N ASP A 189 -5.40 9.47 -6.63
CA ASP A 189 -6.06 10.21 -7.70
C ASP A 189 -5.13 11.08 -8.56
N ALA A 190 -3.96 10.56 -8.90
CA ALA A 190 -2.98 11.22 -9.75
C ALA A 190 -3.53 11.31 -11.18
N VAL A 191 -3.45 12.50 -11.77
CA VAL A 191 -3.73 12.75 -13.20
C VAL A 191 -2.46 13.07 -13.97
N ARG A 192 -1.39 13.46 -13.27
CA ARG A 192 -0.08 13.73 -13.87
C ARG A 192 1.03 13.50 -12.87
N VAL A 193 2.09 12.83 -13.31
CA VAL A 193 3.32 12.62 -12.53
C VAL A 193 4.49 13.12 -13.37
N ARG A 194 5.20 14.13 -12.88
CA ARG A 194 6.45 14.62 -13.47
C ARG A 194 7.64 14.19 -12.63
N LEU A 195 8.53 13.38 -13.21
CA LEU A 195 9.80 12.98 -12.62
C LEU A 195 10.89 13.93 -13.09
N THR A 196 11.45 14.71 -12.19
CA THR A 196 12.54 15.67 -12.46
C THR A 196 13.84 15.13 -11.90
N VAL A 197 14.87 15.02 -12.73
CA VAL A 197 16.20 14.59 -12.29
C VAL A 197 16.83 15.69 -11.45
N GLU A 198 17.28 15.37 -10.24
CA GLU A 198 17.96 16.32 -9.36
C GLU A 198 19.46 16.05 -9.24
N SER A 199 19.86 14.79 -9.35
CA SER A 199 21.27 14.38 -9.42
C SER A 199 21.41 13.01 -10.07
N ALA A 200 22.61 12.70 -10.55
CA ALA A 200 22.95 11.41 -11.15
C ALA A 200 24.31 10.89 -10.64
N TYR A 201 24.48 9.58 -10.62
CA TYR A 201 25.78 8.92 -10.46
C TYR A 201 26.54 8.91 -11.77
N ALA A 202 27.87 8.92 -11.68
CA ALA A 202 28.78 8.89 -12.83
C ALA A 202 28.45 9.97 -13.88
N ALA A 203 27.96 11.13 -13.43
CA ALA A 203 27.76 12.31 -14.26
C ALA A 203 29.10 12.84 -14.75
N SER A 204 29.20 13.10 -16.05
CA SER A 204 30.39 13.63 -16.71
C SER A 204 30.00 14.29 -18.04
N GLY A 205 30.88 15.13 -18.58
CA GLY A 205 30.59 15.90 -19.80
C GLY A 205 30.36 15.04 -21.07
N ASP A 206 30.81 13.79 -21.06
CA ASP A 206 30.64 12.80 -22.13
C ASP A 206 29.45 11.85 -21.91
N LYS A 207 28.73 11.98 -20.79
CA LYS A 207 27.59 11.12 -20.45
C LYS A 207 26.35 11.95 -20.17
N GLN A 208 25.21 11.43 -20.61
CA GLN A 208 23.90 11.93 -20.19
C GLN A 208 23.25 10.96 -19.21
N VAL A 209 22.27 11.44 -18.45
CA VAL A 209 21.39 10.58 -17.67
C VAL A 209 20.46 9.80 -18.60
N ALA A 210 20.19 8.53 -18.27
CA ALA A 210 19.24 7.70 -19.01
C ALA A 210 18.28 6.98 -18.05
N ILE A 211 17.05 6.78 -18.52
CA ILE A 211 16.03 5.96 -17.85
C ILE A 211 15.52 4.96 -18.89
N ALA A 212 15.74 3.68 -18.62
CA ALA A 212 15.32 2.61 -19.51
C ALA A 212 13.81 2.37 -19.43
N GLU A 213 13.25 2.37 -18.22
CA GLU A 213 11.83 2.10 -18.02
C GLU A 213 11.33 2.76 -16.73
N VAL A 214 10.07 3.19 -16.73
CA VAL A 214 9.29 3.68 -15.59
C VAL A 214 7.96 2.92 -15.57
N GLU A 215 7.74 2.13 -14.53
CA GLU A 215 6.51 1.38 -14.33
C GLU A 215 5.77 1.88 -13.10
N PHE A 216 4.50 2.23 -13.28
CA PHE A 216 3.62 2.60 -12.18
C PHE A 216 2.80 1.40 -11.72
N PHE A 217 2.50 1.33 -10.42
CA PHE A 217 1.70 0.27 -9.85
C PHE A 217 0.56 0.84 -9.02
N GLY A 218 -0.64 0.30 -9.22
CA GLY A 218 -1.85 0.61 -8.47
C GLY A 218 -2.38 -0.60 -7.72
N ARG A 219 -3.57 -0.44 -7.12
CA ARG A 219 -4.30 -1.57 -6.54
C ARG A 219 -4.73 -2.52 -7.65
N SER A 220 -4.52 -3.83 -7.48
CA SER A 220 -5.16 -4.81 -8.36
C SER A 220 -6.67 -4.75 -8.17
N SER A 221 -7.41 -4.54 -9.25
CA SER A 221 -8.84 -4.83 -9.30
C SER A 221 -9.03 -6.35 -9.37
N SER A 222 -8.81 -7.06 -8.26
CA SER A 222 -9.37 -8.41 -8.12
C SER A 222 -10.86 -8.25 -7.79
N ASN A 223 -11.65 -7.89 -8.79
CA ASN A 223 -13.11 -7.97 -8.81
C ASN A 223 -13.58 -7.97 -10.27
N GLY A 224 -13.99 -9.15 -10.75
CA GLY A 224 -14.96 -9.32 -11.83
C GLY A 224 -14.43 -9.39 -13.25
N LEU A 225 -14.04 -10.60 -13.70
CA LEU A 225 -14.78 -11.36 -14.72
C LEU A 225 -14.71 -12.85 -14.34
#